data_AF-D8TM45-F1
#
_entry.id   AF-D8TM45-F1
#
_cell.length_a   1.000
_cell.length_b   1.000
_cell.length_c   1.000
_cell.angle_alpha   90.00
_cell.angle_beta   90.00
_cell.angle_gamma   90.00
#
_symmetry.space_group_name_H-M   'P 1'
#
loop_
_entity.id
_entity.type
_entity.pdbx_description
1 polymer ?
#
loop_
_entity_poly.entity_id
_entity_poly.type
_entity_poly.pdbx_seq_one_letter_code
_entity_poly.pdbx_strand_id
1 'polypeptide(L)'
;PQLQHGNSYHNHYHAQQQQQQQYQILVVCNGGICPLLAACDSVDASSSPKLGSPLTVTGAMTSHISRVLDATFEPRSGMVVLAAPKALISLDARNEASRLSGQLKGWFANSCDGVGDAARYTSLQRIVASAPGYLHIMDDQGQGKTYLRQVHLLGGSCAVSTLMPGDGVFTYDRSTGSVLYVTDYRTINRVTAQGLLEPVVGHEGCSYDGGVVACRASHRVDGPIGLARFVSVIDITADEYSSSGTAGSAAMEPLRIAAESPPDVVIIAGDGGTSFPAHRAVLSARCLYFRKLFSASFGGGGGGGAASSGSDDIVEVPLRGTDPDALAVVLRHIYTGSFEHLTATAAAAAASTSEPLRAVAALADRLLLPQLCAHAQELLLRDLAPDTVVSEMLWAERAGLQTLLAQLEQYFVVHAAEVAQQAPQSVDRLLEGGNTENPG
;
A
#
# COMPACT_ATOMS: atom_id res chain seq x y z
N PRO A 1 34.82 -53.46 -4.15
CA PRO A 1 33.56 -53.05 -3.49
C PRO A 1 33.77 -51.77 -2.67
N GLN A 2 33.81 -50.62 -3.34
CA GLN A 2 33.63 -49.30 -2.73
C GLN A 2 32.83 -48.44 -3.72
N LEU A 3 31.79 -47.82 -3.20
CA LEU A 3 30.69 -47.19 -3.90
C LEU A 3 31.10 -45.84 -4.51
N GLN A 4 30.99 -45.70 -5.83
CA GLN A 4 30.94 -44.42 -6.54
C GLN A 4 29.52 -44.20 -7.11
N HIS A 5 28.56 -43.87 -6.25
CA HIS A 5 27.22 -43.42 -6.66
C HIS A 5 26.85 -42.22 -5.78
N GLY A 6 27.13 -40.99 -6.25
CA GLY A 6 26.90 -39.81 -5.41
C GLY A 6 26.76 -38.46 -6.10
N ASN A 7 26.89 -38.33 -7.43
CA ASN A 7 26.92 -37.00 -8.08
C ASN A 7 25.81 -36.70 -9.09
N SER A 8 24.83 -37.59 -9.31
CA SER A 8 23.76 -37.34 -10.30
C SER A 8 22.46 -36.74 -9.73
N TYR A 9 22.24 -36.79 -8.42
CA TYR A 9 20.97 -36.34 -7.80
C TYR A 9 20.97 -34.85 -7.42
N HIS A 10 22.13 -34.24 -7.19
CA HIS A 10 22.23 -32.81 -6.85
C HIS A 10 22.09 -31.88 -8.06
N ASN A 11 22.48 -32.34 -9.26
CA ASN A 11 22.39 -31.53 -10.48
C ASN A 11 20.96 -31.44 -11.05
N HIS A 12 20.06 -32.37 -10.71
CA HIS A 12 18.64 -32.26 -11.12
C HIS A 12 17.85 -31.30 -10.24
N TYR A 13 18.19 -31.19 -8.95
CA TYR A 13 17.51 -30.27 -8.02
C TYR A 13 17.87 -28.80 -8.29
N HIS A 14 19.11 -28.51 -8.68
CA HIS A 14 19.50 -27.15 -9.08
C HIS A 14 18.99 -26.75 -10.47
N ALA A 15 18.82 -27.70 -11.40
CA ALA A 15 18.24 -27.42 -12.72
C ALA A 15 16.73 -27.11 -12.65
N GLN A 16 15.99 -27.63 -11.65
CA GLN A 16 14.59 -27.28 -11.43
C GLN A 16 14.37 -25.96 -10.69
N GLN A 17 15.36 -25.47 -9.93
CA GLN A 17 15.29 -24.15 -9.26
C GLN A 17 15.58 -22.96 -10.19
N GLN A 18 16.07 -23.19 -11.42
CA GLN A 18 16.38 -22.13 -12.38
C GLN A 18 15.33 -21.92 -13.47
N GLN A 19 14.20 -22.62 -13.44
CA GLN A 19 12.99 -22.09 -14.08
C GLN A 19 12.43 -21.02 -13.17
N GLN A 20 13.03 -19.82 -13.23
CA GLN A 20 12.35 -18.60 -12.83
C GLN A 20 11.05 -18.56 -13.62
N GLN A 21 9.95 -19.01 -13.02
CA GLN A 21 8.63 -18.79 -13.56
C GLN A 21 8.52 -17.27 -13.69
N GLN A 22 8.54 -16.78 -14.93
CA GLN A 22 8.29 -15.37 -15.20
C GLN A 22 6.84 -15.10 -14.80
N TYR A 23 6.66 -14.61 -13.59
CA TYR A 23 5.37 -14.10 -13.14
C TYR A 23 5.07 -12.85 -13.95
N GLN A 24 3.97 -12.88 -14.70
CA GLN A 24 3.47 -11.71 -15.39
C GLN A 24 2.45 -11.04 -14.49
N ILE A 25 2.74 -9.80 -14.08
CA ILE A 25 1.78 -8.99 -13.32
C ILE A 25 0.66 -8.60 -14.28
N LEU A 26 -0.59 -8.84 -13.87
CA LEU A 26 -1.78 -8.42 -14.61
C LEU A 26 -2.46 -7.26 -13.89
N VAL A 27 -2.92 -6.28 -14.64
CA VAL A 27 -3.71 -5.15 -14.17
C VAL A 27 -5.10 -5.28 -14.76
N VAL A 28 -6.12 -5.28 -13.91
CA VAL A 28 -7.52 -5.27 -14.34
C VAL A 28 -8.00 -3.83 -14.31
N CYS A 29 -8.43 -3.31 -15.45
CA CYS A 29 -8.91 -1.95 -15.63
C CYS A 29 -10.17 -1.93 -16.52
N ASN A 30 -10.74 -0.75 -16.76
CA ASN A 30 -11.88 -0.59 -17.67
C ASN A 30 -11.56 -1.05 -19.11
N GLY A 31 -10.30 -0.98 -19.54
CA GLY A 31 -9.84 -1.46 -20.85
C GLY A 31 -9.66 -2.98 -20.95
N GLY A 32 -9.79 -3.72 -19.84
CA GLY A 32 -9.67 -5.17 -19.79
C GLY A 32 -8.60 -5.63 -18.81
N ILE A 33 -7.94 -6.74 -19.12
CA ILE A 33 -6.85 -7.30 -18.31
C ILE A 33 -5.56 -7.09 -19.09
N CYS A 34 -4.70 -6.21 -18.61
CA CYS A 34 -3.48 -5.80 -19.31
C CYS A 34 -2.25 -6.31 -18.55
N PRO A 35 -1.24 -6.86 -19.22
CA PRO A 35 0.02 -7.17 -18.55
C PRO A 35 0.75 -5.88 -18.19
N LEU A 36 1.32 -5.81 -16.98
CA LEU A 36 2.22 -4.74 -16.61
C LEU A 36 3.58 -5.05 -17.23
N LEU A 37 3.95 -4.27 -18.24
CA LEU A 37 5.28 -4.27 -18.83
C LEU A 37 6.17 -3.45 -17.90
N ALA A 38 6.82 -4.13 -16.95
CA ALA A 38 8.00 -3.58 -16.32
C ALA A 38 9.04 -3.33 -17.41
N ALA A 39 9.79 -2.24 -17.30
CA ALA A 39 10.98 -2.09 -18.12
C ALA A 39 11.96 -3.18 -17.72
N CYS A 40 11.97 -4.27 -18.48
CA CYS A 40 12.88 -5.38 -18.26
C CYS A 40 14.31 -4.83 -18.26
N ASP A 41 14.98 -4.90 -17.11
CA ASP A 41 16.42 -4.88 -16.90
C ASP A 41 17.24 -3.69 -17.44
N SER A 42 16.63 -2.65 -18.00
CA SER A 42 17.37 -1.46 -18.41
C SER A 42 17.54 -0.52 -17.23
N VAL A 43 18.80 -0.24 -16.88
CA VAL A 43 19.27 0.72 -15.86
C VAL A 43 18.75 2.16 -16.11
N ASP A 44 18.09 2.39 -17.24
CA ASP A 44 17.41 3.65 -17.57
C ASP A 44 16.13 3.80 -16.74
N ALA A 45 16.33 4.42 -15.58
CA ALA A 45 15.32 4.86 -14.62
C ALA A 45 14.25 5.83 -15.21
N SER A 46 14.26 6.11 -16.51
CA SER A 46 13.30 6.96 -17.22
C SER A 46 12.10 6.20 -17.81
N SER A 47 12.13 4.86 -17.82
CA SER A 47 11.05 4.06 -18.37
C SER A 47 9.92 3.88 -17.35
N SER A 48 8.87 4.69 -17.48
CA SER A 48 7.65 4.53 -16.71
C SER A 48 7.05 3.12 -16.93
N PRO A 49 6.43 2.51 -15.90
CA PRO A 49 5.71 1.24 -16.08
C PRO A 49 4.63 1.43 -17.13
N LYS A 50 4.56 0.51 -18.10
CA LYS A 50 3.58 0.55 -19.19
C LYS A 50 2.65 -0.63 -19.09
N LEU A 51 1.40 -0.44 -19.47
CA LEU A 51 0.50 -1.56 -19.72
C LEU A 51 0.75 -2.05 -21.15
N GLY A 52 0.83 -3.36 -21.30
CA GLY A 52 0.77 -3.99 -22.61
C GLY A 52 -0.67 -3.98 -23.12
N SER A 53 -0.85 -4.46 -24.35
CA SER A 53 -2.19 -4.59 -24.93
C SER A 53 -3.08 -5.50 -24.07
N PRO A 54 -4.39 -5.20 -23.94
CA PRO A 54 -5.33 -6.05 -23.23
C PRO A 54 -5.28 -7.49 -23.73
N LEU A 55 -5.32 -8.44 -22.80
CA LEU A 55 -5.43 -9.86 -23.10
C LEU A 55 -6.72 -10.15 -23.85
N THR A 56 -6.63 -10.98 -24.88
CA THR A 56 -7.81 -11.55 -25.54
C THR A 56 -8.45 -12.58 -24.62
N VAL A 57 -9.38 -12.12 -23.78
CA VAL A 57 -10.12 -12.99 -22.86
C VAL A 57 -11.22 -13.72 -23.61
N THR A 58 -11.22 -15.05 -23.54
CA THR A 58 -12.22 -15.93 -24.16
C THR A 58 -13.11 -16.59 -23.09
N GLY A 59 -14.03 -17.45 -23.50
CA GLY A 59 -14.87 -18.22 -22.57
C GLY A 59 -16.23 -17.59 -22.27
N ALA A 60 -17.02 -18.29 -21.46
CA ALA A 60 -18.41 -17.93 -21.23
C ALA A 60 -18.58 -16.58 -20.50
N MET A 61 -17.56 -16.12 -19.76
CA MET A 61 -17.63 -14.94 -18.91
C MET A 61 -16.95 -13.68 -19.49
N THR A 62 -16.48 -13.70 -20.75
CA THR A 62 -15.78 -12.55 -21.37
C THR A 62 -16.55 -11.23 -21.26
N SER A 63 -17.88 -11.25 -21.46
CA SER A 63 -18.71 -10.04 -21.39
C SER A 63 -18.81 -9.41 -19.99
N HIS A 64 -18.30 -10.09 -18.96
CA HIS A 64 -18.34 -9.64 -17.58
C HIS A 64 -17.00 -9.09 -17.06
N ILE A 65 -15.93 -9.22 -17.85
CA ILE A 65 -14.59 -8.75 -17.48
C ILE A 65 -14.55 -7.24 -17.24
N SER A 66 -15.28 -6.46 -18.03
CA SER A 66 -15.40 -5.00 -17.86
C SER A 66 -16.11 -4.58 -16.58
N ARG A 67 -16.68 -5.53 -15.82
CA ARG A 67 -17.38 -5.29 -14.56
C ARG A 67 -16.61 -5.82 -13.36
N VAL A 68 -15.39 -6.31 -13.54
CA VAL A 68 -14.57 -6.80 -12.43
C VAL A 68 -14.21 -5.63 -11.51
N LEU A 69 -14.40 -5.83 -10.22
CA LEU A 69 -14.16 -4.84 -9.17
C LEU A 69 -12.85 -5.11 -8.43
N ASP A 70 -12.47 -6.39 -8.30
CA ASP A 70 -11.22 -6.79 -7.67
C ASP A 70 -10.74 -8.15 -8.21
N ALA A 71 -9.47 -8.47 -8.00
CA ALA A 71 -8.86 -9.69 -8.51
C ALA A 71 -7.69 -10.17 -7.65
N THR A 72 -7.55 -11.48 -7.52
CA THR A 72 -6.44 -12.11 -6.79
C THR A 72 -5.89 -13.31 -7.56
N PHE A 73 -4.62 -13.64 -7.37
CA PHE A 73 -4.04 -14.86 -7.91
C PHE A 73 -4.14 -15.99 -6.88
N GLU A 74 -4.65 -17.15 -7.30
CA GLU A 74 -4.75 -18.33 -6.44
C GLU A 74 -3.66 -19.35 -6.84
N PRO A 75 -2.61 -19.51 -6.01
CA PRO A 75 -1.42 -20.23 -6.41
C PRO A 75 -1.62 -21.76 -6.56
N ARG A 76 -2.62 -22.36 -5.92
CA ARG A 76 -2.85 -23.80 -6.01
C ARG A 76 -3.42 -24.22 -7.37
N SER A 77 -4.36 -23.44 -7.87
CA SER A 77 -5.00 -23.65 -9.17
C SER A 77 -4.24 -22.97 -10.31
N GLY A 78 -3.37 -22.01 -10.00
CA GLY A 78 -2.69 -21.19 -11.00
C GLY A 78 -3.63 -20.27 -11.76
N MET A 79 -4.81 -19.99 -11.20
CA MET A 79 -5.83 -19.16 -11.82
C MET A 79 -5.84 -17.77 -11.20
N VAL A 80 -6.21 -16.78 -11.99
CA VAL A 80 -6.61 -15.47 -11.48
C VAL A 80 -8.11 -15.52 -11.19
N VAL A 81 -8.49 -15.21 -9.96
CA VAL A 81 -9.91 -15.14 -9.55
C VAL A 81 -10.34 -13.68 -9.53
N LEU A 82 -11.38 -13.39 -10.28
CA LEU A 82 -11.93 -12.05 -10.49
C LEU A 82 -13.26 -11.94 -9.74
N ALA A 83 -13.41 -10.90 -8.93
CA ALA A 83 -14.65 -10.53 -8.28
C ALA A 83 -15.45 -9.59 -9.20
N ALA A 84 -16.56 -10.09 -9.74
CA ALA A 84 -17.51 -9.30 -10.50
C ALA A 84 -18.84 -9.18 -9.71
N PRO A 85 -19.69 -8.18 -10.01
CA PRO A 85 -21.03 -8.10 -9.44
C PRO A 85 -21.76 -9.43 -9.64
N LYS A 86 -22.16 -10.04 -8.52
CA LYS A 86 -22.94 -11.30 -8.46
C LYS A 86 -22.22 -12.60 -8.85
N ALA A 87 -20.92 -12.57 -9.18
CA ALA A 87 -20.20 -13.79 -9.54
C ALA A 87 -18.69 -13.72 -9.29
N LEU A 88 -18.11 -14.89 -9.01
CA LEU A 88 -16.67 -15.10 -9.12
C LEU A 88 -16.37 -15.72 -10.48
N ILE A 89 -15.33 -15.18 -11.12
CA ILE A 89 -14.86 -15.61 -12.44
C ILE A 89 -13.44 -16.11 -12.28
N SER A 90 -13.14 -17.30 -12.78
CA SER A 90 -11.78 -17.81 -12.93
C SER A 90 -11.25 -17.46 -14.31
N LEU A 91 -10.02 -16.98 -14.36
CA LEU A 91 -9.25 -16.77 -15.58
C LEU A 91 -8.03 -17.69 -15.54
N ASP A 92 -7.95 -18.62 -16.48
CA ASP A 92 -6.85 -19.58 -16.56
C ASP A 92 -5.66 -19.05 -17.39
N ALA A 93 -4.61 -19.86 -17.51
CA ALA A 93 -3.42 -19.53 -18.28
C ALA A 93 -3.65 -19.41 -19.80
N ARG A 94 -4.83 -19.80 -20.30
CA ARG A 94 -5.25 -19.63 -21.71
C ARG A 94 -6.12 -18.39 -21.91
N ASN A 95 -6.25 -17.56 -20.87
CA ASN A 95 -7.16 -16.42 -20.82
C ASN A 95 -8.62 -16.84 -21.04
N GLU A 96 -9.00 -18.06 -20.65
CA GLU A 96 -10.38 -18.53 -20.68
C GLU A 96 -11.08 -18.15 -19.37
N ALA A 97 -12.05 -17.24 -19.48
CA ALA A 97 -12.87 -16.78 -18.37
C ALA A 97 -14.08 -17.71 -18.18
N SER A 98 -14.08 -18.43 -17.07
CA SER A 98 -15.13 -19.36 -16.66
C SER A 98 -15.76 -18.91 -15.35
N ARG A 99 -17.00 -19.33 -15.09
CA ARG A 99 -17.68 -19.00 -13.84
C ARG A 99 -17.23 -19.97 -12.75
N LEU A 100 -16.81 -19.42 -11.62
CA LEU A 100 -16.42 -20.20 -10.45
C LEU A 100 -17.63 -20.40 -9.50
N SER A 101 -18.39 -19.32 -9.26
CA SER A 101 -19.62 -19.34 -8.45
C SER A 101 -20.46 -18.09 -8.67
N GLY A 102 -21.67 -18.11 -8.11
CA GLY A 102 -22.61 -16.99 -8.21
C GLY A 102 -23.53 -17.10 -9.43
N GLN A 103 -24.47 -16.16 -9.54
CA GLN A 103 -25.41 -16.14 -10.65
C GLN A 103 -25.57 -14.72 -11.19
N LEU A 104 -25.24 -14.54 -12.47
CA LEU A 104 -25.27 -13.25 -13.15
C LEU A 104 -26.69 -12.79 -13.52
N LYS A 105 -27.61 -13.76 -13.67
CA LYS A 105 -29.01 -13.53 -14.03
C LYS A 105 -29.89 -13.69 -12.81
N GLY A 106 -30.87 -12.80 -12.68
CA GLY A 106 -31.82 -12.81 -11.57
C GLY A 106 -31.57 -11.68 -10.58
N TRP A 107 -32.66 -11.17 -10.05
CA TRP A 107 -32.63 -10.34 -8.86
C TRP A 107 -32.85 -11.30 -7.68
N PHE A 108 -31.84 -11.41 -6.83
CA PHE A 108 -31.96 -12.13 -5.58
C PHE A 108 -32.04 -11.08 -4.49
N ALA A 109 -33.05 -11.20 -3.63
CA ALA A 109 -33.21 -10.28 -2.51
C ALA A 109 -32.09 -10.45 -1.48
N ASN A 110 -31.51 -11.66 -1.39
CA ASN A 110 -30.51 -12.00 -0.38
C ASN A 110 -29.37 -12.82 -1.00
N SER A 111 -28.15 -12.52 -0.59
CA SER A 111 -27.02 -13.43 -0.77
C SER A 111 -27.23 -14.72 0.02
N CYS A 112 -26.68 -15.82 -0.50
CA CYS A 112 -26.81 -17.12 0.15
C CYS A 112 -25.56 -17.97 -0.08
N ASP A 113 -25.28 -18.78 0.93
CA ASP A 113 -24.24 -19.80 0.89
C ASP A 113 -24.64 -20.92 -0.07
N GLY A 114 -23.65 -21.66 -0.54
CA GLY A 114 -23.90 -22.75 -1.48
C GLY A 114 -22.68 -23.16 -2.26
N VAL A 115 -22.88 -24.12 -3.15
CA VAL A 115 -21.83 -24.67 -4.02
C VAL A 115 -22.02 -24.16 -5.44
N GLY A 116 -20.97 -23.59 -6.03
CA GLY A 116 -20.93 -23.09 -7.40
C GLY A 116 -22.08 -22.14 -7.72
N ASP A 117 -22.94 -22.56 -8.64
CA ASP A 117 -24.14 -21.83 -9.10
C ASP A 117 -25.26 -21.76 -8.05
N ALA A 118 -25.14 -22.38 -6.88
CA ALA A 118 -26.08 -22.23 -5.76
C ALA A 118 -25.70 -21.09 -4.82
N ALA A 119 -24.44 -20.63 -4.83
CA ALA A 119 -24.03 -19.44 -4.08
C ALA A 119 -24.62 -18.18 -4.72
N ARG A 120 -25.01 -17.19 -3.93
CA ARG A 120 -25.50 -15.89 -4.41
C ARG A 120 -24.73 -14.77 -3.76
N TYR A 121 -24.34 -13.80 -4.58
CA TYR A 121 -23.70 -12.57 -4.15
C TYR A 121 -24.53 -11.38 -4.59
N THR A 122 -24.44 -10.29 -3.84
CA THR A 122 -25.13 -9.05 -4.18
C THR A 122 -24.16 -8.10 -4.89
N SER A 123 -23.04 -7.79 -4.25
CA SER A 123 -22.03 -6.87 -4.80
C SER A 123 -20.66 -7.18 -4.21
N LEU A 124 -19.85 -7.96 -4.94
CA LEU A 124 -18.52 -8.32 -4.50
C LEU A 124 -17.59 -7.11 -4.58
N GLN A 125 -17.05 -6.66 -3.45
CA GLN A 125 -16.22 -5.45 -3.37
C GLN A 125 -14.72 -5.76 -3.37
N ARG A 126 -14.32 -6.84 -2.68
CA ARG A 126 -12.92 -7.22 -2.52
C ARG A 126 -12.75 -8.73 -2.45
N ILE A 127 -11.59 -9.23 -2.86
CA ILE A 127 -11.19 -10.64 -2.85
C ILE A 127 -9.72 -10.80 -2.49
N VAL A 128 -9.41 -11.75 -1.61
CA VAL A 128 -8.01 -12.16 -1.34
C VAL A 128 -7.88 -13.67 -1.34
N ALA A 129 -6.77 -14.18 -1.88
CA ALA A 129 -6.33 -15.54 -1.66
C ALA A 129 -5.58 -15.64 -0.33
N SER A 130 -6.16 -16.36 0.62
CA SER A 130 -5.65 -16.46 2.00
C SER A 130 -4.77 -17.68 2.24
N ALA A 131 -5.08 -18.78 1.58
CA ALA A 131 -4.35 -20.04 1.65
C ALA A 131 -4.63 -20.84 0.37
N PRO A 132 -3.80 -21.85 0.03
CA PRO A 132 -4.03 -22.69 -1.13
C PRO A 132 -5.46 -23.30 -1.17
N GLY A 133 -6.28 -22.84 -2.11
CA GLY A 133 -7.67 -23.22 -2.27
C GLY A 133 -8.68 -22.47 -1.39
N TYR A 134 -8.29 -21.42 -0.67
CA TYR A 134 -9.18 -20.60 0.17
C TYR A 134 -9.10 -19.13 -0.21
N LEU A 135 -10.26 -18.58 -0.55
CA LEU A 135 -10.45 -17.16 -0.81
C LEU A 135 -11.33 -16.56 0.27
N HIS A 136 -11.11 -15.28 0.58
CA HIS A 136 -12.04 -14.49 1.36
C HIS A 136 -12.54 -13.33 0.50
N ILE A 137 -13.84 -13.07 0.58
CA ILE A 137 -14.50 -12.03 -0.22
C ILE A 137 -15.39 -11.17 0.67
N MET A 138 -15.49 -9.88 0.31
CA MET A 138 -16.47 -8.97 0.88
C MET A 138 -17.65 -8.83 -0.08
N ASP A 139 -18.86 -9.15 0.40
CA ASP A 139 -20.10 -9.07 -0.35
C ASP A 139 -21.03 -8.02 0.26
N ASP A 140 -21.15 -6.87 -0.40
CA ASP A 140 -22.02 -5.76 0.00
C ASP A 140 -23.47 -6.03 -0.44
N GLN A 141 -24.38 -6.13 0.54
CA GLN A 141 -25.81 -6.32 0.29
C GLN A 141 -26.56 -5.00 0.08
N GLY A 142 -25.87 -3.87 0.13
CA GLY A 142 -26.48 -2.55 0.23
C GLY A 142 -27.00 -2.26 1.64
N GLN A 143 -27.50 -1.03 1.83
CA GLN A 143 -27.98 -0.52 3.12
C GLN A 143 -26.92 -0.54 4.25
N GLY A 144 -25.63 -0.50 3.88
CA GLY A 144 -24.55 -0.63 4.85
C GLY A 144 -24.59 -1.98 5.55
N LYS A 145 -24.67 -3.07 4.77
CA LYS A 145 -24.51 -4.43 5.27
C LYS A 145 -23.51 -5.15 4.39
N THR A 146 -22.31 -5.38 4.91
CA THR A 146 -21.34 -6.23 4.23
C THR A 146 -21.23 -7.61 4.88
N TYR A 147 -20.83 -8.62 4.10
CA TYR A 147 -20.60 -9.96 4.61
C TYR A 147 -19.19 -10.39 4.23
N LEU A 148 -18.45 -10.86 5.23
CA LEU A 148 -17.22 -11.60 4.99
C LEU A 148 -17.61 -13.04 4.67
N ARG A 149 -17.27 -13.50 3.47
CA ARG A 149 -17.51 -14.87 3.02
C ARG A 149 -16.19 -15.58 2.77
N GLN A 150 -16.15 -16.85 3.10
CA GLN A 150 -15.07 -17.76 2.74
C GLN A 150 -15.49 -18.58 1.52
N VAL A 151 -14.55 -18.78 0.59
CA VAL A 151 -14.73 -19.58 -0.61
C VAL A 151 -13.68 -20.66 -0.64
N HIS A 152 -14.11 -21.92 -0.59
CA HIS A 152 -13.24 -23.08 -0.69
C HIS A 152 -13.29 -23.63 -2.12
N LEU A 153 -12.15 -23.64 -2.80
CA LEU A 153 -12.00 -24.13 -4.17
C LEU A 153 -11.89 -25.65 -4.19
N LEU A 154 -12.85 -26.28 -4.86
CA LEU A 154 -13.03 -27.73 -4.94
C LEU A 154 -12.84 -28.19 -6.39
N GLY A 155 -11.60 -28.16 -6.90
CA GLY A 155 -11.17 -28.84 -8.14
C GLY A 155 -12.16 -28.83 -9.32
N GLY A 156 -12.78 -27.68 -9.62
CA GLY A 156 -13.83 -27.54 -10.64
C GLY A 156 -15.15 -26.92 -10.13
N SER A 157 -15.31 -26.75 -8.82
CA SER A 157 -16.38 -25.96 -8.21
C SER A 157 -15.82 -25.19 -7.01
N CYS A 158 -16.67 -24.45 -6.30
CA CYS A 158 -16.31 -23.92 -5.00
C CYS A 158 -17.50 -23.93 -4.04
N ALA A 159 -17.22 -24.04 -2.75
CA ALA A 159 -18.20 -23.90 -1.68
C ALA A 159 -18.05 -22.52 -1.03
N VAL A 160 -19.16 -21.84 -0.84
CA VAL A 160 -19.22 -20.49 -0.27
C VAL A 160 -19.94 -20.56 1.06
N SER A 161 -19.29 -20.07 2.11
CA SER A 161 -19.85 -19.97 3.45
C SER A 161 -19.71 -18.54 3.97
N THR A 162 -20.78 -18.03 4.57
CA THR A 162 -20.78 -16.74 5.25
C THR A 162 -20.10 -16.93 6.59
N LEU A 163 -18.99 -16.21 6.82
CA LEU A 163 -18.33 -16.22 8.12
C LEU A 163 -19.09 -15.31 9.08
N MET A 164 -19.42 -14.11 8.62
CA MET A 164 -20.09 -13.12 9.47
C MET A 164 -20.72 -11.96 8.68
N PRO A 165 -21.84 -11.40 9.19
CA PRO A 165 -22.28 -10.06 8.83
C PRO A 165 -21.40 -9.02 9.52
N GLY A 166 -21.18 -7.88 8.88
CA GLY A 166 -20.53 -6.74 9.52
C GLY A 166 -20.07 -5.70 8.51
N ASP A 167 -19.91 -4.45 8.95
CA ASP A 167 -19.55 -3.34 8.07
C ASP A 167 -18.05 -3.08 8.13
N GLY A 168 -17.31 -3.98 7.50
CA GLY A 168 -15.88 -4.08 7.66
C GLY A 168 -15.11 -3.82 6.37
N VAL A 169 -13.81 -3.61 6.56
CA VAL A 169 -12.80 -3.71 5.51
C VAL A 169 -11.86 -4.85 5.84
N PHE A 170 -11.25 -5.45 4.83
CA PHE A 170 -10.30 -6.53 5.03
C PHE A 170 -9.10 -6.41 4.11
N THR A 171 -8.00 -7.01 4.54
CA THR A 171 -6.76 -7.15 3.76
C THR A 171 -6.11 -8.48 4.09
N TYR A 172 -5.16 -8.91 3.25
CA TYR A 172 -4.38 -10.12 3.49
C TYR A 172 -2.96 -9.73 3.86
N ASP A 173 -2.56 -10.11 5.07
CA ASP A 173 -1.20 -9.98 5.54
C ASP A 173 -0.39 -11.19 5.10
N ARG A 174 0.41 -10.99 4.05
CA ARG A 174 1.31 -12.01 3.50
C ARG A 174 2.40 -12.42 4.49
N SER A 175 2.85 -11.52 5.36
CA SER A 175 3.92 -11.80 6.32
C SER A 175 3.48 -12.81 7.37
N THR A 176 2.21 -12.75 7.79
CA THR A 176 1.62 -13.67 8.76
C THR A 176 0.72 -14.73 8.13
N GLY A 177 0.52 -14.69 6.81
CA GLY A 177 -0.40 -15.57 6.09
C GLY A 177 -1.85 -15.46 6.58
N SER A 178 -2.25 -14.28 7.07
CA SER A 178 -3.51 -14.08 7.77
C SER A 178 -4.40 -13.06 7.07
N VAL A 179 -5.71 -13.29 7.07
CA VAL A 179 -6.66 -12.25 6.67
C VAL A 179 -6.95 -11.37 7.89
N LEU A 180 -6.75 -10.07 7.73
CA LEU A 180 -7.14 -9.08 8.73
C LEU A 180 -8.50 -8.50 8.34
N TYR A 181 -9.43 -8.43 9.29
CA TYR A 181 -10.79 -7.95 9.10
C TYR A 181 -11.17 -6.98 10.21
N VAL A 182 -11.71 -5.83 9.82
CA VAL A 182 -12.19 -4.83 10.76
C VAL A 182 -13.64 -5.12 11.12
N THR A 183 -13.93 -5.30 12.41
CA THR A 183 -15.30 -5.30 12.94
C THR A 183 -15.63 -3.96 13.60
N ASP A 184 -16.90 -3.56 13.47
CA ASP A 184 -17.49 -2.36 14.10
C ASP A 184 -16.70 -1.08 13.88
N TYR A 185 -15.94 -1.01 12.78
CA TYR A 185 -14.99 0.06 12.47
C TYR A 185 -13.92 0.32 13.54
N ARG A 186 -13.70 -0.60 14.50
CA ARG A 186 -12.87 -0.30 15.69
C ARG A 186 -11.93 -1.40 16.12
N THR A 187 -12.19 -2.64 15.73
CA THR A 187 -11.35 -3.77 16.09
C THR A 187 -10.83 -4.41 14.83
N ILE A 188 -9.50 -4.53 14.72
CA ILE A 188 -8.84 -5.31 13.68
C ILE A 188 -8.69 -6.73 14.22
N ASN A 189 -9.27 -7.68 13.52
CA ASN A 189 -9.26 -9.08 13.87
C ASN A 189 -8.47 -9.86 12.82
N ARG A 190 -7.86 -10.96 13.25
CA ARG A 190 -7.35 -12.00 12.38
C ARG A 190 -8.46 -13.01 12.14
N VAL A 191 -8.69 -13.36 10.88
CA VAL A 191 -9.57 -14.47 10.50
C VAL A 191 -8.75 -15.75 10.56
N THR A 192 -9.12 -16.66 11.45
CA THR A 192 -8.51 -17.98 11.60
C THR A 192 -8.87 -18.89 10.42
N ALA A 193 -8.15 -20.02 10.28
CA ALA A 193 -8.46 -21.02 9.27
C ALA A 193 -9.89 -21.59 9.39
N GLN A 194 -10.44 -21.62 10.60
CA GLN A 194 -11.80 -22.07 10.90
C GLN A 194 -12.85 -20.97 10.65
N GLY A 195 -12.43 -19.77 10.22
CA GLY A 195 -13.33 -18.63 10.00
C GLY A 195 -13.75 -17.90 11.28
N LEU A 196 -13.12 -18.20 12.42
CA LEU A 196 -13.29 -17.45 13.67
C LEU A 196 -12.47 -16.16 13.64
N LEU A 197 -12.92 -15.14 14.36
CA LEU A 197 -12.16 -13.91 14.56
C LEU A 197 -11.36 -13.95 15.85
N GLU A 198 -10.08 -13.62 15.74
CA GLU A 198 -9.20 -13.35 16.87
C GLU A 198 -8.85 -11.86 16.88
N PRO A 199 -9.22 -11.11 17.93
CA PRO A 199 -8.88 -9.69 17.99
C PRO A 199 -7.36 -9.53 17.99
N VAL A 200 -6.85 -8.78 17.02
CA VAL A 200 -5.45 -8.40 16.95
C VAL A 200 -5.31 -7.10 17.72
N VAL A 201 -5.95 -6.03 17.26
CA VAL A 201 -5.79 -4.68 17.85
C VAL A 201 -7.12 -3.94 17.88
N GLY A 202 -7.31 -3.09 18.89
CA GLY A 202 -8.61 -2.47 19.18
C GLY A 202 -9.36 -3.22 20.28
N HIS A 203 -10.25 -2.53 20.99
CA HIS A 203 -10.88 -3.05 22.20
C HIS A 203 -12.37 -3.31 21.99
N GLU A 204 -12.81 -4.55 22.24
CA GLU A 204 -14.22 -5.00 22.18
C GLU A 204 -15.16 -4.40 23.27
N GLY A 205 -14.68 -3.45 24.08
CA GLY A 205 -15.33 -3.08 25.35
C GLY A 205 -16.47 -2.07 25.26
N CYS A 206 -17.07 -1.84 24.09
CA CYS A 206 -18.19 -0.90 23.94
C CYS A 206 -19.38 -1.60 23.28
N SER A 207 -19.91 -2.66 23.90
CA SER A 207 -21.18 -3.24 23.46
C SER A 207 -22.33 -2.24 23.65
N TYR A 208 -23.13 -2.09 22.60
CA TYR A 208 -24.32 -1.24 22.55
C TYR A 208 -25.51 -1.92 23.25
N ASP A 209 -25.36 -2.31 24.51
CA ASP A 209 -26.43 -3.03 25.23
C ASP A 209 -27.13 -2.09 26.23
N GLY A 210 -28.06 -1.28 25.69
CA GLY A 210 -29.25 -0.77 26.39
C GLY A 210 -29.11 0.09 27.66
N GLY A 211 -27.91 0.41 28.15
CA GLY A 211 -27.71 1.13 29.40
C GLY A 211 -26.49 2.03 29.36
N VAL A 212 -26.68 3.30 29.73
CA VAL A 212 -25.70 4.37 29.68
C VAL A 212 -24.40 3.99 30.42
N VAL A 213 -23.41 3.52 29.68
CA VAL A 213 -21.99 3.80 29.97
C VAL A 213 -21.38 4.28 28.67
N ALA A 214 -21.53 5.58 28.44
CA ALA A 214 -20.72 6.28 27.45
C ALA A 214 -19.25 6.16 27.89
N CYS A 215 -18.56 5.12 27.44
CA CYS A 215 -17.12 5.19 27.28
C CYS A 215 -16.90 6.36 26.32
N ARG A 216 -16.66 7.56 26.88
CA ARG A 216 -16.14 8.74 26.20
C ARG A 216 -14.72 8.43 25.70
N ALA A 217 -14.58 7.45 24.81
CA ALA A 217 -13.34 7.15 24.11
C ALA A 217 -13.29 8.05 22.87
N SER A 218 -13.31 9.36 23.10
CA SER A 218 -13.00 10.39 22.09
C SER A 218 -11.49 10.52 21.84
N HIS A 219 -10.67 9.75 22.55
CA HIS A 219 -9.23 9.80 22.45
C HIS A 219 -8.74 8.63 21.60
N ARG A 220 -8.19 8.96 20.44
CA ARG A 220 -7.27 8.08 19.71
C ARG A 220 -6.12 7.76 20.66
N VAL A 221 -5.85 6.48 20.82
CA VAL A 221 -4.69 6.04 21.58
C VAL A 221 -3.84 5.27 20.59
N ASP A 222 -2.72 5.88 20.20
CA ASP A 222 -1.63 5.14 19.59
C ASP A 222 -0.94 4.34 20.69
N GLY A 223 -0.54 3.11 20.40
CA GLY A 223 0.05 2.25 21.41
C GLY A 223 0.20 0.81 20.95
N PRO A 224 0.75 -0.06 21.80
CA PRO A 224 0.88 -1.48 21.50
C PRO A 224 -0.50 -2.12 21.24
N ILE A 225 -0.47 -3.30 20.63
CA ILE A 225 -1.60 -4.10 20.15
C ILE A 225 -2.79 -4.21 21.14
N GLY A 226 -2.56 -4.17 22.46
CA GLY A 226 -3.62 -4.20 23.48
C GLY A 226 -4.12 -2.84 24.01
N LEU A 227 -3.47 -1.73 23.64
CA LEU A 227 -3.78 -0.38 24.12
C LEU A 227 -4.29 0.55 23.01
N ALA A 228 -4.01 0.21 21.74
CA ALA A 228 -4.42 1.02 20.61
C ALA A 228 -5.96 1.09 20.50
N ARG A 229 -6.48 2.29 20.25
CA ARG A 229 -7.91 2.56 20.11
C ARG A 229 -8.19 3.34 18.84
N PHE A 230 -9.02 2.74 17.98
CA PHE A 230 -9.49 3.36 16.75
C PHE A 230 -10.87 3.99 16.94
N VAL A 231 -11.08 5.14 16.30
CA VAL A 231 -12.39 5.82 16.27
C VAL A 231 -13.26 5.23 15.18
N SER A 232 -12.68 5.11 13.99
CA SER A 232 -13.30 4.51 12.80
C SER A 232 -12.19 4.11 11.83
N VAL A 233 -12.04 2.81 11.61
CA VAL A 233 -11.14 2.24 10.62
C VAL A 233 -11.92 2.10 9.32
N ILE A 234 -11.56 2.93 8.34
CA ILE A 234 -12.25 3.02 7.04
C ILE A 234 -11.58 2.12 6.00
N ASP A 235 -10.29 1.82 6.18
CA ASP A 235 -9.51 0.97 5.29
C ASP A 235 -8.35 0.34 6.06
N ILE A 236 -7.87 -0.81 5.60
CA ILE A 236 -6.68 -1.47 6.13
C ILE A 236 -5.83 -1.98 4.98
N THR A 237 -4.51 -1.88 5.16
CA THR A 237 -3.51 -2.48 4.27
C THR A 237 -2.48 -3.17 5.14
N ALA A 238 -2.05 -4.36 4.73
CA ALA A 238 -0.88 -5.00 5.31
C ALA A 238 0.31 -4.71 4.41
N ASP A 239 1.42 -4.28 4.99
CA ASP A 239 2.70 -4.19 4.32
C ASP A 239 3.45 -5.53 4.41
N GLU A 240 4.29 -5.82 3.42
CA GLU A 240 5.06 -7.06 3.37
C GLU A 240 6.34 -7.01 4.23
N TYR A 241 6.61 -5.89 4.93
CA TYR A 241 7.83 -5.70 5.70
C TYR A 241 7.68 -6.24 7.12
N SER A 242 7.86 -7.55 7.29
CA SER A 242 8.27 -8.07 8.59
C SER A 242 9.63 -7.48 8.94
N SER A 243 9.70 -6.70 10.03
CA SER A 243 10.92 -6.16 10.64
C SER A 243 11.86 -7.23 11.24
N SER A 244 11.82 -8.47 10.72
CA SER A 244 12.81 -9.49 11.01
C SER A 244 13.97 -9.33 10.03
N GLY A 245 15.05 -8.69 10.50
CA GLY A 245 16.30 -8.57 9.78
C GLY A 245 16.86 -9.93 9.36
N THR A 246 16.53 -10.36 8.15
CA THR A 246 17.34 -11.26 7.32
C THR A 246 16.84 -11.12 5.89
N ALA A 247 17.70 -10.56 5.04
CA ALA A 247 17.47 -10.43 3.61
C ALA A 247 17.20 -11.81 3.00
N GLY A 248 15.96 -12.04 2.60
CA GLY A 248 15.51 -13.15 1.77
C GLY A 248 14.58 -12.58 0.73
N SER A 249 15.10 -12.44 -0.49
CA SER A 249 14.38 -12.00 -1.69
C SER A 249 13.06 -12.77 -1.84
N ALA A 250 11.94 -12.08 -1.62
CA ALA A 250 10.63 -12.47 -2.07
C ALA A 250 10.06 -11.30 -2.87
N ALA A 251 9.74 -11.59 -4.13
CA ALA A 251 9.33 -10.61 -5.12
C ALA A 251 8.06 -9.86 -4.68
N MET A 252 8.17 -8.53 -4.62
CA MET A 252 7.10 -7.55 -4.48
C MET A 252 5.97 -7.83 -5.49
N GLU A 253 4.72 -7.85 -5.03
CA GLU A 253 3.60 -7.49 -5.90
C GLU A 253 3.15 -6.04 -5.63
N PRO A 254 3.24 -5.13 -6.60
CA PRO A 254 2.64 -3.81 -6.50
C PRO A 254 1.12 -3.88 -6.67
N LEU A 255 0.42 -3.35 -5.67
CA LEU A 255 -1.02 -3.04 -5.67
C LEU A 255 -1.45 -2.34 -6.99
N ARG A 256 -2.37 -3.01 -7.70
CA ARG A 256 -2.98 -2.65 -9.00
C ARG A 256 -3.79 -1.35 -8.93
N ILE A 257 -3.42 -0.29 -9.66
CA ILE A 257 -4.31 0.81 -10.12
C ILE A 257 -3.88 1.29 -11.52
N ALA A 258 -4.88 1.56 -12.35
CA ALA A 258 -4.90 1.78 -13.80
C ALA A 258 -3.96 2.88 -14.34
N ALA A 259 -3.18 2.54 -15.37
CA ALA A 259 -2.36 3.46 -16.17
C ALA A 259 -2.99 3.79 -17.55
N GLU A 260 -4.30 3.55 -17.72
CA GLU A 260 -5.04 3.90 -18.96
C GLU A 260 -5.94 5.13 -18.81
N SER A 261 -6.07 5.72 -17.62
CA SER A 261 -6.67 7.05 -17.54
C SER A 261 -5.61 8.07 -17.95
N PRO A 262 -5.92 9.04 -18.83
CA PRO A 262 -5.06 10.21 -18.93
C PRO A 262 -4.90 10.83 -17.52
N PRO A 263 -3.75 11.47 -17.24
CA PRO A 263 -3.54 12.15 -15.97
C PRO A 263 -4.67 13.15 -15.76
N ASP A 264 -5.43 12.97 -14.68
CA ASP A 264 -6.58 13.81 -14.31
C ASP A 264 -6.19 14.92 -13.32
N VAL A 265 -4.89 15.00 -12.98
CA VAL A 265 -4.29 16.04 -12.15
C VAL A 265 -2.84 16.31 -12.55
N VAL A 266 -2.41 17.56 -12.41
CA VAL A 266 -1.00 17.98 -12.55
C VAL A 266 -0.55 18.56 -11.22
N ILE A 267 0.52 18.02 -10.66
CA ILE A 267 1.17 18.57 -9.46
C ILE A 267 2.25 19.56 -9.90
N ILE A 268 2.20 20.78 -9.38
CA ILE A 268 3.14 21.84 -9.72
C ILE A 268 4.13 22.01 -8.56
N ALA A 269 5.42 21.76 -8.81
CA ALA A 269 6.50 21.85 -7.84
C ALA A 269 7.39 23.08 -8.06
N GLY A 270 7.94 23.58 -6.96
CA GLY A 270 8.89 24.69 -6.94
C GLY A 270 8.27 26.04 -7.33
N ASP A 271 9.05 27.09 -7.15
CA ASP A 271 8.65 28.45 -7.55
C ASP A 271 8.73 28.65 -9.07
N GLY A 272 9.46 27.76 -9.77
CA GLY A 272 9.57 27.70 -11.23
C GLY A 272 8.43 26.94 -11.94
N GLY A 273 7.52 26.29 -11.20
CA GLY A 273 6.30 25.71 -11.76
C GLY A 273 6.47 24.37 -12.49
N THR A 274 7.44 23.53 -12.10
CA THR A 274 7.67 22.22 -12.74
C THR A 274 6.44 21.33 -12.60
N SER A 275 5.91 20.86 -13.72
CA SER A 275 4.63 20.16 -13.79
C SER A 275 4.80 18.63 -13.84
N PHE A 276 4.07 17.93 -12.98
CA PHE A 276 4.06 16.47 -12.88
C PHE A 276 2.64 15.93 -13.12
N PRO A 277 2.35 15.41 -14.32
CA PRO A 277 1.08 14.74 -14.60
C PRO A 277 0.93 13.49 -13.71
N ALA A 278 -0.23 13.32 -13.09
CA ALA A 278 -0.49 12.24 -12.15
C ALA A 278 -1.98 11.81 -12.15
N HIS A 279 -2.30 10.83 -11.32
CA HIS A 279 -3.65 10.26 -11.20
C HIS A 279 -4.19 10.46 -9.79
N ARG A 280 -5.33 11.16 -9.65
CA ARG A 280 -5.97 11.43 -8.36
C ARG A 280 -6.29 10.15 -7.60
N ALA A 281 -6.69 9.10 -8.31
CA ALA A 281 -6.98 7.78 -7.74
C ALA A 281 -5.74 7.16 -7.08
N VAL A 282 -4.58 7.17 -7.75
CA VAL A 282 -3.33 6.62 -7.21
C VAL A 282 -2.85 7.43 -6.02
N LEU A 283 -2.80 8.76 -6.17
CA LEU A 283 -2.38 9.67 -5.11
C LEU A 283 -3.29 9.55 -3.88
N SER A 284 -4.62 9.47 -4.05
CA SER A 284 -5.56 9.28 -2.94
C SER A 284 -5.41 7.92 -2.27
N ALA A 285 -5.16 6.86 -3.05
CA ALA A 285 -5.02 5.53 -2.50
C ALA A 285 -3.78 5.41 -1.59
N ARG A 286 -2.67 6.04 -2.00
CA ARG A 286 -1.35 5.82 -1.39
C ARG A 286 -0.83 6.97 -0.53
N CYS A 287 -1.46 8.15 -0.58
CA CYS A 287 -1.03 9.33 0.17
C CYS A 287 -2.22 10.01 0.86
N LEU A 288 -2.17 10.06 2.20
CA LEU A 288 -3.25 10.62 3.00
C LEU A 288 -3.45 12.12 2.77
N TYR A 289 -2.37 12.86 2.50
CA TYR A 289 -2.44 14.29 2.16
C TYR A 289 -3.32 14.49 0.91
N PHE A 290 -3.00 13.79 -0.18
CA PHE A 290 -3.76 13.89 -1.43
C PHE A 290 -5.18 13.34 -1.30
N ARG A 291 -5.38 12.25 -0.54
CA ARG A 291 -6.72 11.74 -0.24
C ARG A 291 -7.59 12.83 0.40
N LYS A 292 -7.07 13.51 1.43
CA LYS A 292 -7.77 14.61 2.10
C LYS A 292 -8.02 15.77 1.14
N LEU A 293 -6.98 16.22 0.43
CA LEU A 293 -7.06 17.31 -0.53
C LEU A 293 -8.17 17.08 -1.56
N PHE A 294 -8.20 15.89 -2.17
CA PHE A 294 -9.19 15.57 -3.19
C PHE A 294 -10.58 15.30 -2.62
N SER A 295 -10.69 14.77 -1.40
CA SER A 295 -11.99 14.58 -0.73
C SER A 295 -12.64 15.89 -0.29
N ALA A 296 -11.85 16.88 0.15
CA ALA A 296 -12.33 18.19 0.57
C ALA A 296 -12.89 19.00 -0.61
N SER A 297 -12.35 18.81 -1.82
CA SER A 297 -12.88 19.43 -3.04
C SER A 297 -14.23 18.85 -3.51
N PHE A 298 -14.72 17.73 -2.95
CA PHE A 298 -15.99 17.11 -3.34
C PHE A 298 -17.14 17.30 -2.32
N GLY A 299 -16.87 17.82 -1.11
CA GLY A 299 -17.89 18.11 -0.09
C GLY A 299 -18.20 19.61 -0.01
N GLY A 300 -19.29 20.06 -0.64
CA GLY A 300 -19.58 21.48 -0.84
C GLY A 300 -19.85 22.32 0.43
N GLY A 301 -19.53 23.62 0.35
CA GLY A 301 -20.04 24.64 1.26
C GLY A 301 -19.09 25.80 1.59
N GLY A 302 -18.85 26.71 0.64
CA GLY A 302 -18.37 28.08 0.92
C GLY A 302 -16.86 28.34 0.74
N GLY A 303 -16.52 29.15 -0.28
CA GLY A 303 -15.29 29.94 -0.31
C GLY A 303 -14.21 29.53 -1.32
N GLY A 304 -14.43 29.86 -2.61
CA GLY A 304 -13.38 30.26 -3.54
C GLY A 304 -12.35 29.22 -3.99
N GLY A 305 -12.68 28.45 -5.03
CA GLY A 305 -11.73 27.66 -5.82
C GLY A 305 -12.49 26.69 -6.71
N ALA A 306 -12.59 27.02 -8.00
CA ALA A 306 -13.53 26.46 -8.98
C ALA A 306 -13.65 24.93 -8.99
N ALA A 307 -14.88 24.44 -8.76
CA ALA A 307 -15.33 23.14 -9.22
C ALA A 307 -16.25 23.36 -10.42
N SER A 308 -15.73 23.19 -11.63
CA SER A 308 -16.56 22.96 -12.82
C SER A 308 -16.82 21.45 -12.92
N SER A 309 -18.10 21.09 -12.85
CA SER A 309 -18.56 19.77 -13.25
C SER A 309 -18.60 19.71 -14.78
N GLY A 310 -17.94 18.71 -15.37
CA GLY A 310 -18.13 18.32 -16.77
C GLY A 310 -17.20 18.99 -17.78
N SER A 311 -15.92 18.59 -17.81
CA SER A 311 -14.99 18.76 -18.93
C SER A 311 -13.72 17.94 -18.68
N ASP A 312 -12.98 17.62 -19.74
CA ASP A 312 -11.61 17.10 -19.82
C ASP A 312 -10.54 17.94 -19.07
N ASP A 313 -10.93 18.75 -18.07
CA ASP A 313 -10.04 19.73 -17.46
C ASP A 313 -9.17 19.08 -16.37
N ILE A 314 -7.88 18.99 -16.67
CA ILE A 314 -6.83 18.57 -15.75
C ILE A 314 -6.75 19.55 -14.58
N VAL A 315 -6.87 19.06 -13.34
CA VAL A 315 -6.78 19.89 -12.14
C VAL A 315 -5.31 20.17 -11.79
N GLU A 316 -4.94 21.43 -11.60
CA GLU A 316 -3.59 21.81 -11.14
C GLU A 316 -3.52 21.93 -9.61
N VAL A 317 -2.53 21.28 -8.99
CA VAL A 317 -2.29 21.32 -7.54
C VAL A 317 -0.90 21.88 -7.25
N PRO A 318 -0.80 23.12 -6.74
CA PRO A 318 0.49 23.72 -6.41
C PRO A 318 1.03 23.21 -5.08
N LEU A 319 2.23 22.65 -5.10
CA LEU A 319 3.06 22.37 -3.92
C LEU A 319 4.21 23.38 -3.87
N ARG A 320 3.91 24.58 -3.37
CA ARG A 320 4.89 25.68 -3.27
C ARG A 320 6.07 25.31 -2.36
N GLY A 321 7.25 25.85 -2.68
CA GLY A 321 8.49 25.59 -1.92
C GLY A 321 8.94 24.13 -1.94
N THR A 322 8.48 23.34 -2.92
CA THR A 322 8.88 21.93 -3.07
C THR A 322 10.00 21.82 -4.08
N ASP A 323 11.09 21.15 -3.71
CA ASP A 323 12.10 20.72 -4.66
C ASP A 323 11.48 19.74 -5.68
N PRO A 324 11.50 20.04 -7.00
CA PRO A 324 11.00 19.15 -8.03
C PRO A 324 11.65 17.76 -8.04
N ASP A 325 12.95 17.66 -7.72
CA ASP A 325 13.66 16.38 -7.73
C ASP A 325 13.22 15.49 -6.56
N ALA A 326 13.05 16.08 -5.38
CA ALA A 326 12.44 15.40 -4.24
C ALA A 326 11.01 14.94 -4.54
N LEU A 327 10.20 15.77 -5.20
CA LEU A 327 8.84 15.39 -5.59
C LEU A 327 8.84 14.22 -6.58
N ALA A 328 9.76 14.20 -7.54
CA ALA A 328 9.89 13.10 -8.49
C ALA A 328 10.15 11.76 -7.78
N VAL A 329 11.04 11.74 -6.78
CA VAL A 329 11.34 10.56 -5.95
C VAL A 329 10.11 10.13 -5.16
N VAL A 330 9.42 11.07 -4.51
CA VAL A 330 8.21 10.78 -3.72
C VAL A 330 7.07 10.24 -4.60
N LEU A 331 6.81 10.86 -5.75
CA LEU A 331 5.80 10.38 -6.69
C LEU A 331 6.17 8.98 -7.17
N ARG A 332 7.44 8.74 -7.51
CA ARG A 332 7.86 7.41 -7.93
C ARG A 332 7.61 6.36 -6.85
N HIS A 333 7.93 6.66 -5.59
CA HIS A 333 7.59 5.80 -4.46
C HIS A 333 6.09 5.55 -4.34
N ILE A 334 5.25 6.58 -4.50
CA ILE A 334 3.78 6.43 -4.47
C ILE A 334 3.29 5.44 -5.54
N TYR A 335 3.87 5.47 -6.74
CA TYR A 335 3.44 4.61 -7.84
C TYR A 335 4.01 3.20 -7.76
N THR A 336 5.27 3.04 -7.32
CA THR A 336 5.96 1.74 -7.33
C THR A 336 5.90 1.02 -5.99
N GLY A 337 5.73 1.75 -4.88
CA GLY A 337 5.93 1.25 -3.53
C GLY A 337 7.39 0.93 -3.19
N SER A 338 8.35 1.19 -4.09
CA SER A 338 9.75 0.83 -3.94
C SER A 338 10.57 1.96 -3.30
N PHE A 339 11.60 1.58 -2.53
CA PHE A 339 12.62 2.48 -1.97
C PHE A 339 13.91 2.52 -2.78
N GLU A 340 14.03 1.74 -3.85
CA GLU A 340 15.25 1.65 -4.67
C GLU A 340 15.69 3.03 -5.19
N HIS A 341 14.71 3.86 -5.55
CA HIS A 341 14.96 5.22 -6.03
C HIS A 341 15.59 6.10 -4.95
N LEU A 342 15.24 5.89 -3.69
CA LEU A 342 15.84 6.58 -2.56
C LEU A 342 17.28 6.15 -2.31
N THR A 343 17.58 4.86 -2.52
CA THR A 343 18.95 4.34 -2.41
C THR A 343 19.84 4.93 -3.52
N ALA A 344 19.31 5.07 -4.73
CA ALA A 344 20.01 5.76 -5.82
C ALA A 344 20.22 7.26 -5.50
N THR A 345 19.21 7.93 -4.95
CA THR A 345 19.32 9.33 -4.48
C THR A 345 20.37 9.45 -3.36
N ALA A 346 20.40 8.52 -2.41
CA ALA A 346 21.39 8.50 -1.33
C ALA A 346 22.82 8.27 -1.86
N ALA A 347 22.99 7.38 -2.84
CA ALA A 347 24.29 7.16 -3.50
C ALA A 347 24.78 8.43 -4.23
N ALA A 348 23.87 9.18 -4.86
CA ALA A 348 24.20 10.46 -5.47
C ALA A 348 24.51 11.55 -4.42
N ALA A 349 23.78 11.57 -3.30
CA ALA A 349 23.97 12.50 -2.19
C ALA A 349 25.33 12.29 -1.48
N ALA A 350 25.74 11.03 -1.27
CA ALA A 350 27.03 10.68 -0.66
C ALA A 350 28.24 11.23 -1.43
N ALA A 351 28.09 11.57 -2.71
CA ALA A 351 29.16 12.14 -3.53
C ALA A 351 29.31 13.67 -3.39
N SER A 352 28.37 14.38 -2.74
CA SER A 352 28.41 15.85 -2.68
C SER A 352 27.76 16.45 -1.42
N THR A 353 26.47 16.18 -1.15
CA THR A 353 25.72 16.75 -0.02
C THR A 353 24.50 15.88 0.34
N SER A 354 24.09 15.85 1.63
CA SER A 354 22.85 15.19 2.10
C SER A 354 21.55 15.88 1.65
N GLU A 355 21.65 16.97 0.89
CA GLU A 355 20.52 17.86 0.55
C GLU A 355 19.37 17.18 -0.20
N PRO A 356 19.60 16.30 -1.20
CA PRO A 356 18.51 15.61 -1.88
C PRO A 356 17.71 14.70 -0.92
N LEU A 357 18.40 14.04 0.00
CA LEU A 357 17.78 13.13 0.96
C LEU A 357 17.01 13.89 2.04
N ARG A 358 17.54 15.03 2.49
CA ARG A 358 16.84 15.99 3.36
C ARG A 358 15.54 16.48 2.72
N ALA A 359 15.60 16.88 1.44
CA ALA A 359 14.43 17.36 0.72
C ALA A 359 13.34 16.29 0.60
N VAL A 360 13.72 15.03 0.33
CA VAL A 360 12.79 13.90 0.31
C VAL A 360 12.19 13.62 1.69
N ALA A 361 13.00 13.61 2.76
CA ALA A 361 12.53 13.36 4.12
C ALA A 361 11.50 14.42 4.58
N ALA A 362 11.80 15.70 4.38
CA ALA A 362 10.90 16.80 4.73
C ALA A 362 9.61 16.78 3.88
N LEU A 363 9.72 16.46 2.58
CA LEU A 363 8.55 16.35 1.72
C LEU A 363 7.67 15.15 2.09
N ALA A 364 8.27 14.01 2.41
CA ALA A 364 7.55 12.80 2.82
C ALA A 364 6.78 13.03 4.13
N ASP A 365 7.37 13.72 5.11
CA ASP A 365 6.67 14.11 6.33
C ASP A 365 5.46 15.00 6.03
N ARG A 366 5.69 16.09 5.25
CA ARG A 366 4.64 17.04 4.87
C ARG A 366 3.49 16.38 4.10
N LEU A 367 3.79 15.38 3.27
CA LEU A 367 2.80 14.62 2.50
C LEU A 367 2.21 13.44 3.28
N LEU A 368 2.56 13.26 4.55
CA LEU A 368 2.06 12.19 5.42
C LEU A 368 2.40 10.79 4.89
N LEU A 369 3.65 10.59 4.48
CA LEU A 369 4.23 9.33 4.01
C LEU A 369 5.26 8.81 5.02
N PRO A 370 4.83 8.26 6.17
CA PRO A 370 5.70 7.99 7.31
C PRO A 370 6.78 6.95 7.00
N GLN A 371 6.52 5.92 6.18
CA GLN A 371 7.53 4.92 5.82
C GLN A 371 8.64 5.53 4.97
N LEU A 372 8.28 6.38 4.01
CA LEU A 372 9.23 7.09 3.17
C LEU A 372 10.09 8.08 3.96
N CYS A 373 9.45 8.79 4.88
CA CYS A 373 10.14 9.68 5.78
C CYS A 373 11.13 8.92 6.68
N ALA A 374 10.69 7.83 7.32
CA ALA A 374 11.54 7.00 8.19
C ALA A 374 12.73 6.42 7.43
N HIS A 375 12.52 5.85 6.24
CA HIS A 375 13.61 5.27 5.47
C HIS A 375 14.63 6.32 4.98
N ALA A 376 14.16 7.53 4.63
CA ALA A 376 15.05 8.65 4.33
C ALA A 376 15.89 9.06 5.55
N GLN A 377 15.29 9.08 6.74
CA GLN A 377 15.99 9.37 8.00
C GLN A 377 17.04 8.30 8.34
N GLU A 378 16.72 7.01 8.15
CA GLU A 378 17.68 5.91 8.35
C GLU A 378 18.91 6.06 7.45
N LEU A 379 18.71 6.46 6.19
CA LEU A 379 19.81 6.68 5.26
C LEU A 379 20.65 7.91 5.63
N LEU A 380 20.04 8.98 6.16
CA LEU A 380 20.78 10.12 6.72
C LEU A 380 21.63 9.72 7.92
N LEU A 381 21.10 8.86 8.79
CA LEU A 381 21.84 8.36 9.97
C LEU A 381 22.95 7.37 9.61
N ARG A 382 22.76 6.58 8.55
CA ARG A 382 23.76 5.60 8.10
C ARG A 382 25.05 6.26 7.66
N ASP A 383 24.93 7.39 6.95
CA ASP A 383 26.06 8.10 6.35
C ASP A 383 26.44 9.34 7.22
N LEU A 384 26.03 9.35 8.50
CA LEU A 384 26.29 10.41 9.46
C LEU A 384 27.77 10.44 9.87
N ALA A 385 28.34 11.64 9.89
CA ALA A 385 29.72 11.88 10.29
C ALA A 385 29.81 12.94 11.41
N PRO A 386 30.86 12.93 12.24
CA PRO A 386 31.03 13.91 13.31
C PRO A 386 31.08 15.36 12.83
N ASP A 387 31.55 15.62 11.60
CA ASP A 387 31.60 16.96 11.02
C ASP A 387 30.24 17.45 10.48
N THR A 388 29.33 16.54 10.13
CA THR A 388 28.01 16.86 9.57
C THR A 388 26.88 16.88 10.60
N VAL A 389 27.00 16.17 11.73
CA VAL A 389 25.91 15.95 12.69
C VAL A 389 25.20 17.23 13.15
N VAL A 390 25.94 18.30 13.46
CA VAL A 390 25.33 19.55 13.92
C VAL A 390 24.50 20.21 12.82
N SER A 391 24.96 20.11 11.56
CA SER A 391 24.21 20.64 10.42
C SER A 391 22.92 19.85 10.18
N GLU A 392 22.95 18.54 10.41
CA GLU A 392 21.77 17.66 10.35
C GLU A 392 20.80 17.97 11.49
N MET A 393 21.29 18.22 12.72
CA MET A 393 20.44 18.59 13.87
C MET A 393 19.67 19.89 13.60
N LEU A 394 20.39 20.96 13.22
CA LEU A 394 19.78 22.25 12.92
C LEU A 394 18.78 22.17 11.76
N TRP A 395 19.03 21.30 10.79
CA TRP A 395 18.09 21.06 9.71
C TRP A 395 16.86 20.28 10.19
N ALA A 396 17.05 19.17 10.92
CA ALA A 396 15.96 18.32 11.43
C ALA A 396 15.02 19.10 12.36
N GLU A 397 15.57 19.97 13.21
CA GLU A 397 14.80 20.87 14.06
C GLU A 397 13.91 21.82 13.23
N ARG A 398 14.49 22.52 12.25
CA ARG A 398 13.73 23.41 11.34
C ARG A 398 12.68 22.66 10.51
N ALA A 399 12.95 21.40 10.18
CA ALA A 399 12.01 20.53 9.47
C ALA A 399 10.94 19.90 10.38
N GLY A 400 11.04 20.06 11.72
CA GLY A 400 10.10 19.48 12.69
C GLY A 400 10.24 17.96 12.87
N LEU A 401 11.34 17.36 12.44
CA LEU A 401 11.59 15.92 12.48
C LEU A 401 12.13 15.48 13.85
N GLN A 402 11.28 15.52 14.88
CA GLN A 402 11.66 15.32 16.28
C GLN A 402 12.32 13.96 16.56
N THR A 403 11.85 12.89 15.92
CA THR A 403 12.43 11.55 16.08
C THR A 403 13.88 11.50 15.58
N LEU A 404 14.14 12.09 14.40
CA LEU A 404 15.50 12.20 13.86
C LEU A 404 16.36 13.10 14.75
N LEU A 405 15.83 14.24 15.20
CA LEU A 405 16.56 15.16 16.08
C LEU A 405 17.05 14.47 17.35
N ALA A 406 16.20 13.69 18.02
CA ALA A 406 16.58 12.94 19.21
C ALA A 406 17.70 11.90 18.94
N GLN A 407 17.67 11.24 17.78
CA GLN A 407 18.72 10.29 17.38
C GLN A 407 20.05 11.00 17.07
N LEU A 408 20.00 12.17 16.42
CA LEU A 408 21.17 12.99 16.15
C LEU A 408 21.79 13.57 17.43
N GLU A 409 20.96 14.01 18.39
CA GLU A 409 21.41 14.44 19.71
C GLU A 409 22.13 13.31 20.45
N GLN A 410 21.58 12.10 20.41
CA GLN A 410 22.22 10.93 21.00
C GLN A 410 23.58 10.64 20.37
N TYR A 411 23.68 10.70 19.04
CA TYR A 411 24.96 10.55 18.35
C TYR A 411 25.95 11.65 18.74
N PHE A 412 25.52 12.91 18.76
CA PHE A 412 26.36 14.05 19.15
C PHE A 412 26.93 13.89 20.56
N VAL A 413 26.11 13.47 21.54
CA VAL A 413 26.56 13.25 22.92
C VAL A 413 27.62 12.16 23.00
N VAL A 414 27.46 11.07 22.24
CA VAL A 414 28.43 9.95 22.21
C VAL A 414 29.75 10.37 21.54
N HIS A 415 29.68 11.19 20.48
CA HIS A 415 30.83 11.59 19.66
C HIS A 415 31.33 13.02 19.92
N ALA A 416 30.95 13.64 21.04
CA ALA A 416 31.16 15.08 21.29
C ALA A 416 32.62 15.54 21.14
N ALA A 417 33.59 14.71 21.55
CA ALA A 417 35.01 15.01 21.41
C ALA A 417 35.46 15.03 19.93
N GLU A 418 34.96 14.09 19.12
CA GLU A 418 35.27 14.00 17.69
C GLU A 418 34.60 15.16 16.93
N VAL A 419 33.37 15.53 17.29
CA VAL A 419 32.66 16.69 16.71
C VAL A 419 33.42 17.99 17.00
N ALA A 420 33.87 18.20 18.25
CA ALA A 420 34.65 19.38 18.62
C ALA A 420 35.99 19.46 17.89
N GLN A 421 36.59 18.32 17.56
CA GLN A 421 37.86 18.26 16.82
C GLN A 421 37.66 18.49 15.31
N GLN A 422 36.63 17.90 14.71
CA GLN A 422 36.42 17.87 13.27
C GLN A 422 35.60 19.07 12.76
N ALA A 423 34.72 19.64 13.59
CA ALA A 423 33.86 20.76 13.22
C ALA A 423 33.70 21.78 14.36
N PRO A 424 34.79 22.45 14.80
CA PRO A 424 34.74 23.41 15.91
C PRO A 424 33.76 24.58 15.66
N GLN A 425 33.68 25.06 14.42
CA GLN A 425 32.76 26.14 14.02
C GLN A 425 31.28 25.74 14.09
N SER A 426 30.96 24.44 14.00
CA SER A 426 29.59 23.96 14.11
C SER A 426 29.11 23.99 15.56
N VAL A 427 30.00 23.77 16.53
CA VAL A 427 29.69 23.90 17.96
C VAL A 427 29.40 25.35 18.32
N ASP A 428 30.16 26.30 17.77
CA ASP A 428 29.90 27.74 17.96
C ASP A 428 28.50 28.14 17.45
N ARG A 429 28.09 27.63 16.28
CA ARG A 429 26.73 27.86 15.75
C ARG A 429 25.62 27.31 16.63
N LEU A 430 25.85 26.18 17.31
CA LEU A 430 24.89 25.60 18.24
C LEU A 430 24.72 26.50 19.48
N LEU A 431 25.81 27.12 19.94
CA LEU A 431 25.80 28.08 21.06
C LEU A 431 25.17 29.42 20.67
N GLU A 432 25.31 29.85 19.41
CA GLU A 432 24.66 31.05 18.88
C GLU A 432 23.15 30.85 18.66
N GLY A 433 22.72 29.68 18.17
CA GLY A 433 21.31 29.35 17.93
C GLY A 433 20.45 29.24 19.20
N GLY A 434 21.05 28.88 20.33
CA GLY A 434 20.36 28.85 21.63
C GLY A 434 20.03 30.23 22.22
N ASN A 435 20.57 31.32 21.66
CA ASN A 435 20.34 32.69 22.13
C ASN A 435 19.27 33.46 21.31
N THR A 436 18.65 32.86 20.30
CA THR A 436 17.63 33.49 19.46
C THR A 436 16.22 32.98 19.72
N GLU A 437 15.78 32.97 20.98
CA GLU A 437 14.34 32.95 21.32
C GLU A 437 14.01 34.06 22.32
N ASN A 438 13.96 35.31 21.82
CA ASN A 438 13.01 36.32 22.30
C ASN A 438 12.92 37.52 21.32
N PRO A 439 11.90 37.59 20.47
CA PRO A 439 11.32 38.86 20.08
C PRO A 439 9.94 38.97 20.74
N GLY A 440 9.78 40.00 21.58
CA GLY A 440 8.57 40.23 22.37
C GLY A 440 7.30 40.56 21.60
#